data_AF-A0A413IU86-F1
#
_entry.id   AF-A0A413IU86-F1
#
_cell.length_a   1.000
_cell.length_b   1.000
_cell.length_c   1.000
_cell.angle_alpha   90.00
_cell.angle_beta   90.00
_cell.angle_gamma   90.00
#
_symmetry.space_group_name_H-M   'P 1'
#
loop_
_entity.id
_entity.type
_entity.pdbx_description
1 polymer ?
#
loop_
_entity_poly.entity_id
_entity_poly.type
_entity_poly.pdbx_seq_one_letter_code
_entity_poly.pdbx_strand_id
1 'polypeptide(L)'
;MIKKLYYIIGLIVACFATACSESLEETYDEFSGDGMIRYVGKCADVEVNPGWERLQVVWKHNIDAAVEKVKITWVSDNGSGEMFVDPLSPDSEDLMDTVYIENLGDAMYTIQVKNVAVDGRESLVEEKYGRPYSYDHEDLRSFSRGVTAFSRMGDKLVVVLDQDNENVKEMLLCFKDKAGVEHTWDMKAHTRDLLSYMQWGMEVELGRDYFFLLPDEAGVDIDFNQPITVQRKGKLLGCVDEIDFKDETLDLNERLWSTAFSQLMLGAYGSDWESRVNEVETLEMDFDMTSMQDLMYFPNLKKVVLGKNRYMDSQYVKSNHSATDEYVGLVMLQFLKDSRPDFTVERYNEHYFYQKDAFGTSFLDAYKEAGKLTDLAFEEKGNSNMLDKPVYTPLDTLGWEVTCSDTVYNGYKDNGAAMLLFDGLRHVVIDHGYGWVEEYDEEVYFEPAETVGAGVVTVTYDMKTPQIVEGFKVGQPTRNQKGDTDYLLSNLKIEFSTDGYTWTDANYTDGSASIGNTPGEETYLLVPEEMRTPVRYIRLRLSNRPIGTISSLTKYCLRLGKFIPCTVE
;
A
#
# COMPACT_ATOMS: atom_id res chain seq x y z
N MET A 1 -5.03 69.33 68.01
CA MET A 1 -4.76 68.33 66.95
C MET A 1 -5.18 68.75 65.53
N ILE A 2 -5.64 69.99 65.29
CA ILE A 2 -6.03 70.47 63.93
C ILE A 2 -4.88 71.20 63.20
N LYS A 3 -3.91 71.80 63.91
CA LYS A 3 -2.78 72.52 63.27
C LYS A 3 -1.70 71.63 62.63
N LYS A 4 -1.52 70.37 63.07
CA LYS A 4 -0.57 69.43 62.45
C LYS A 4 -1.08 68.81 61.14
N LEU A 5 -2.41 68.80 60.93
CA LEU A 5 -3.02 68.27 59.70
C LEU A 5 -2.85 69.24 58.52
N TYR A 6 -2.90 70.56 58.75
CA TYR A 6 -2.67 71.57 57.69
C TYR A 6 -1.24 71.57 57.15
N TYR A 7 -0.22 71.32 58.00
CA TYR A 7 1.16 71.23 57.52
C TYR A 7 1.42 69.95 56.72
N ILE A 8 0.76 68.83 57.06
CA ILE A 8 0.90 67.58 56.31
C ILE A 8 0.15 67.67 54.96
N ILE A 9 -1.05 68.28 54.94
CA ILE A 9 -1.78 68.52 53.69
C ILE A 9 -1.02 69.54 52.80
N GLY A 10 -0.43 70.58 53.39
CA GLY A 10 0.40 71.55 52.66
C GLY A 10 1.67 70.93 52.06
N LEU A 11 2.30 69.98 52.76
CA LEU A 11 3.48 69.27 52.25
C LEU A 11 3.12 68.29 51.12
N ILE A 12 1.97 67.63 51.21
CA ILE A 12 1.50 66.69 50.17
C ILE A 12 1.09 67.44 48.89
N VAL A 13 0.45 68.61 49.00
CA VAL A 13 0.11 69.43 47.81
C VAL A 13 1.35 70.03 47.15
N ALA A 14 2.39 70.39 47.92
CA ALA A 14 3.66 70.85 47.36
C ALA A 14 4.46 69.73 46.66
N CYS A 15 4.35 68.48 47.13
CA CYS A 15 4.98 67.33 46.46
C CYS A 15 4.22 66.84 45.21
N PHE A 16 2.92 67.15 45.06
CA PHE A 16 2.15 66.83 43.84
C PHE A 16 2.17 67.94 42.79
N ALA A 17 2.46 69.19 43.16
CA ALA A 17 2.54 70.32 42.22
C ALA A 17 3.87 70.42 41.46
N THR A 18 4.87 69.59 41.79
CA THR A 18 6.16 69.51 41.07
C THR A 18 6.32 68.22 40.25
N ALA A 19 5.29 67.37 40.23
CA ALA A 19 5.26 66.11 39.47
C ALA A 19 4.28 66.14 38.28
N CYS A 20 3.69 67.30 37.98
CA CYS A 20 2.73 67.49 36.88
C CYS A 20 3.00 68.79 36.10
N SER A 21 4.23 68.99 35.64
CA SER A 21 4.53 70.04 34.66
C SER A 21 5.67 69.67 33.71
N GLU A 22 5.83 68.39 33.40
CA GLU A 22 6.55 67.97 32.20
C GLU A 22 5.60 67.03 31.46
N SER A 23 5.12 67.48 30.31
CA SER A 23 4.38 66.62 29.41
C SER A 23 5.34 65.52 28.92
N LEU A 24 4.87 64.28 28.79
CA LEU A 24 5.66 63.19 28.17
C LEU A 24 6.23 63.60 26.79
N GLU A 25 5.60 64.60 26.15
CA GLU A 25 5.97 65.20 24.87
C GLU A 25 7.35 65.88 24.91
N GLU A 26 7.68 66.58 26.00
CA GLU A 26 9.00 67.25 26.16
C GLU A 26 10.15 66.25 26.37
N THR A 27 9.87 65.05 26.91
CA THR A 27 10.89 63.98 27.05
C THR A 27 11.22 63.29 25.72
N TYR A 28 10.32 63.33 24.73
CA TYR A 28 10.58 62.77 23.40
C TYR A 28 11.33 63.72 22.48
N ASP A 29 11.09 65.03 22.59
CA ASP A 29 11.77 66.05 21.78
C ASP A 29 13.29 66.09 22.01
N GLU A 30 13.76 65.74 23.21
CA GLU A 30 15.21 65.67 23.51
C GLU A 30 15.90 64.45 22.86
N PHE A 31 15.13 63.45 22.39
CA PHE A 31 15.64 62.27 21.68
C PHE A 31 15.30 62.22 20.18
N SER A 32 14.36 63.02 19.67
CA SER A 32 14.05 63.14 18.24
C SER A 32 14.67 64.42 17.64
N GLY A 33 15.98 64.38 17.42
CA GLY A 33 16.81 65.51 16.97
C GLY A 33 16.42 66.19 15.64
N ASP A 34 15.38 65.74 14.92
CA ASP A 34 14.87 66.36 13.67
C ASP A 34 13.31 66.42 13.60
N GLY A 35 12.58 66.19 14.70
CA GLY A 35 11.11 66.21 14.73
C GLY A 35 10.42 64.96 14.15
N MET A 36 9.08 64.96 14.12
CA MET A 36 8.25 63.83 13.69
C MET A 36 8.36 63.56 12.18
N ILE A 37 9.02 62.47 11.79
CA ILE A 37 9.09 62.02 10.38
C ILE A 37 7.72 61.44 9.96
N ARG A 38 7.04 62.08 9.02
CA ARG A 38 5.82 61.55 8.38
C ARG A 38 6.20 60.72 7.15
N TYR A 39 5.97 59.40 7.23
CA TYR A 39 6.12 58.48 6.11
C TYR A 39 4.88 58.51 5.22
N VAL A 40 5.09 58.26 3.93
CA VAL A 40 4.02 57.92 2.98
C VAL A 40 3.35 56.62 3.46
N GLY A 41 2.04 56.47 3.28
CA GLY A 41 1.33 55.25 3.68
C GLY A 41 2.02 54.01 3.13
N LYS A 42 2.25 52.99 3.98
CA LYS A 42 2.87 51.72 3.56
C LYS A 42 1.93 50.89 2.69
N CYS A 43 2.48 50.00 1.88
CA CYS A 43 1.68 48.99 1.18
C CYS A 43 0.97 48.10 2.22
N ALA A 44 -0.29 47.75 1.98
CA ALA A 44 -1.07 46.90 2.86
C ALA A 44 -1.36 45.56 2.18
N ASP A 45 -1.52 44.50 2.98
CA ASP A 45 -1.89 43.16 2.52
C ASP A 45 -1.03 42.65 1.35
N VAL A 46 0.29 42.84 1.46
CA VAL A 46 1.24 42.36 0.45
C VAL A 46 1.32 40.83 0.50
N GLU A 47 1.06 40.20 -0.64
CA GLU A 47 1.17 38.77 -0.89
C GLU A 47 2.12 38.50 -2.06
N VAL A 48 2.85 37.39 -1.97
CA VAL A 48 3.75 36.92 -3.04
C VAL A 48 3.37 35.48 -3.33
N ASN A 49 2.79 35.27 -4.50
CA ASN A 49 2.31 33.97 -4.94
C ASN A 49 3.27 33.41 -6.01
N PRO A 50 3.71 32.15 -5.87
CA PRO A 50 4.62 31.55 -6.84
C PRO A 50 3.91 31.25 -8.16
N GLY A 51 4.61 31.49 -9.27
CA GLY A 51 4.20 31.11 -10.62
C GLY A 51 5.30 30.33 -11.33
N TRP A 52 5.08 29.99 -12.60
CA TRP A 52 6.08 29.33 -13.42
C TRP A 52 7.16 30.33 -13.85
N GLU A 53 8.37 30.14 -13.35
CA GLU A 53 9.54 31.00 -13.57
C GLU A 53 9.26 32.47 -13.23
N ARG A 54 8.33 32.71 -12.29
CA ARG A 54 7.89 34.06 -11.90
C ARG A 54 7.29 34.12 -10.51
N LEU A 55 7.18 35.33 -9.99
CA LEU A 55 6.43 35.63 -8.76
C LEU A 55 5.35 36.67 -9.05
N GLN A 56 4.12 36.39 -8.64
CA GLN A 56 3.03 37.36 -8.63
C GLN A 56 3.07 38.10 -7.30
N VAL A 57 3.20 39.43 -7.34
CA VAL A 57 3.15 40.29 -6.17
C VAL A 57 1.83 41.05 -6.19
N VAL A 58 1.04 40.87 -5.13
CA VAL A 58 -0.28 41.48 -4.97
C VAL A 58 -0.26 42.35 -3.72
N TRP A 59 -0.85 43.53 -3.78
CA TRP A 59 -1.03 44.37 -2.59
C TRP A 59 -2.34 45.13 -2.67
N LYS A 60 -2.86 45.51 -1.51
CA LYS A 60 -4.07 46.32 -1.42
C LYS A 60 -3.85 47.69 -2.03
N HIS A 61 -4.78 48.06 -2.90
CA HIS A 61 -4.78 49.33 -3.60
C HIS A 61 -4.75 50.52 -2.61
N ASN A 62 -3.94 51.53 -2.92
CA ASN A 62 -3.72 52.68 -2.04
C ASN A 62 -4.49 53.92 -2.50
N ILE A 63 -5.33 54.46 -1.61
CA ILE A 63 -6.18 55.65 -1.84
C ILE A 63 -5.42 56.95 -1.47
N ASP A 64 -4.21 56.84 -0.91
CA ASP A 64 -3.38 57.99 -0.57
C ASP A 64 -2.86 58.70 -1.83
N ALA A 65 -3.46 59.87 -2.12
CA ALA A 65 -3.12 60.71 -3.27
C ALA A 65 -1.66 61.20 -3.29
N ALA A 66 -0.90 61.03 -2.19
CA ALA A 66 0.52 61.35 -2.16
C ALA A 66 1.40 60.28 -2.84
N VAL A 67 0.88 59.07 -3.09
CA VAL A 67 1.61 58.00 -3.77
C VAL A 67 1.63 58.24 -5.28
N GLU A 68 2.83 58.31 -5.85
CA GLU A 68 3.04 58.44 -7.29
C GLU A 68 3.26 57.08 -7.94
N LYS A 69 4.07 56.22 -7.32
CA LYS A 69 4.45 54.89 -7.84
C LYS A 69 4.78 53.92 -6.72
N VAL A 70 4.76 52.63 -7.02
CA VAL A 70 5.17 51.54 -6.12
C VAL A 70 6.52 51.00 -6.60
N LYS A 71 7.51 50.96 -5.71
CA LYS A 71 8.82 50.36 -5.95
C LYS A 71 8.83 48.94 -5.41
N ILE A 72 9.22 48.00 -6.26
CA ILE A 72 9.34 46.59 -5.92
C ILE A 72 10.77 46.16 -6.20
N THR A 73 11.43 45.57 -5.22
CA THR A 73 12.79 45.03 -5.37
C THR A 73 12.83 43.57 -4.95
N TRP A 74 13.63 42.77 -5.64
CA TRP A 74 13.84 41.36 -5.31
C TRP A 74 15.33 41.02 -5.25
N VAL A 75 15.70 40.13 -4.33
CA VAL A 75 17.07 39.64 -4.17
C VAL A 75 17.03 38.15 -3.85
N SER A 76 17.92 37.38 -4.48
CA SER A 76 18.26 36.00 -4.13
C SER A 76 19.70 35.69 -4.53
N ASP A 77 20.13 34.44 -4.31
CA ASP A 77 21.42 33.93 -4.81
C ASP A 77 21.50 33.91 -6.34
N ASN A 78 20.35 33.91 -7.04
CA ASN A 78 20.26 33.94 -8.50
C ASN A 78 20.26 35.37 -9.07
N GLY A 79 20.28 36.41 -8.22
CA GLY A 79 20.41 37.80 -8.62
C GLY A 79 19.44 38.73 -7.94
N SER A 80 19.44 39.99 -8.38
CA SER A 80 18.57 41.04 -7.84
C SER A 80 18.03 41.93 -8.94
N GLY A 81 16.89 42.55 -8.71
CA GLY A 81 16.34 43.56 -9.59
C GLY A 81 15.40 44.52 -8.89
N GLU A 82 14.97 45.55 -9.64
CA GLU A 82 13.98 46.51 -9.19
C GLU A 82 13.04 46.89 -10.33
N MET A 83 11.81 47.25 -9.98
CA MET A 83 10.83 47.83 -10.89
C MET A 83 9.97 48.88 -10.20
N PHE A 84 9.40 49.77 -11.00
CA PHE A 84 8.42 50.75 -10.56
C PHE A 84 7.10 50.50 -11.29
N VAL A 85 6.00 50.52 -10.54
CA VAL A 85 4.65 50.28 -11.03
C VAL A 85 3.79 51.49 -10.72
N ASP A 86 3.02 51.95 -11.71
CA ASP A 86 2.00 52.96 -11.48
C ASP A 86 0.82 52.29 -10.76
N PRO A 87 0.40 52.79 -9.58
CA PRO A 87 -0.76 52.23 -8.89
C PRO A 87 -2.03 52.41 -9.73
N LEU A 88 -3.00 51.53 -9.53
CA LEU A 88 -4.34 51.66 -10.12
C LEU A 88 -4.95 53.05 -9.83
N SER A 89 -5.91 53.45 -10.65
CA SER A 89 -6.65 54.69 -10.38
C SER A 89 -7.43 54.56 -9.06
N PRO A 90 -7.54 55.63 -8.23
CA PRO A 90 -8.39 55.63 -7.04
C PRO A 90 -9.86 55.30 -7.31
N ASP A 91 -10.31 55.46 -8.56
CA ASP A 91 -11.67 55.14 -9.02
C ASP A 91 -11.80 53.70 -9.56
N SER A 92 -10.75 52.87 -9.45
CA SER A 92 -10.75 51.47 -9.88
C SER A 92 -11.74 50.63 -9.07
N GLU A 93 -12.47 49.72 -9.74
CA GLU A 93 -13.29 48.71 -9.05
C GLU A 93 -12.43 47.60 -8.42
N ASP A 94 -11.20 47.39 -8.93
CA ASP A 94 -10.24 46.43 -8.38
C ASP A 94 -9.54 47.00 -7.14
N LEU A 95 -9.71 46.29 -6.01
CA LEU A 95 -9.14 46.67 -4.71
C LEU A 95 -7.68 46.26 -4.51
N MET A 96 -7.10 45.55 -5.48
CA MET A 96 -5.75 44.99 -5.41
C MET A 96 -4.95 45.38 -6.64
N ASP A 97 -3.74 45.90 -6.42
CA ASP A 97 -2.73 46.04 -7.46
C ASP A 97 -1.97 44.72 -7.60
N THR A 98 -1.62 44.33 -8.84
CA THR A 98 -0.90 43.08 -9.12
C THR A 98 0.20 43.32 -10.14
N VAL A 99 1.39 42.76 -9.90
CA VAL A 99 2.47 42.70 -10.88
C VAL A 99 3.14 41.33 -10.90
N TYR A 100 3.82 41.03 -12.00
CA TYR A 100 4.59 39.81 -12.16
C TYR A 100 6.07 40.14 -12.31
N ILE A 101 6.90 39.46 -11.50
CA ILE A 101 8.35 39.46 -11.65
C ILE A 101 8.71 38.21 -12.45
N GLU A 102 9.04 38.40 -13.72
CA GLU A 102 9.22 37.33 -14.72
C GLU A 102 10.69 36.86 -14.81
N ASN A 103 10.89 35.66 -15.36
CA ASN A 103 12.20 35.04 -15.65
C ASN A 103 13.08 34.82 -14.40
N LEU A 104 12.46 34.37 -13.32
CA LEU A 104 13.15 34.04 -12.08
C LEU A 104 13.53 32.55 -12.06
N GLY A 105 14.82 32.27 -11.84
CA GLY A 105 15.31 30.90 -11.63
C GLY A 105 14.98 30.36 -10.23
N ASP A 106 15.15 29.05 -10.02
CA ASP A 106 14.84 28.37 -8.77
C ASP A 106 15.70 28.86 -7.58
N ALA A 107 15.16 29.78 -6.79
CA ALA A 107 15.75 30.29 -5.56
C ALA A 107 14.68 30.92 -4.67
N MET A 108 14.97 31.03 -3.37
CA MET A 108 14.15 31.84 -2.47
C MET A 108 14.46 33.32 -2.69
N TYR A 109 13.48 34.09 -3.14
CA TYR A 109 13.61 35.54 -3.29
C TYR A 109 13.00 36.28 -2.11
N THR A 110 13.71 37.28 -1.62
CA THR A 110 13.18 38.30 -0.73
C THR A 110 12.62 39.44 -1.57
N ILE A 111 11.32 39.68 -1.46
CA ILE A 111 10.57 40.72 -2.17
C ILE A 111 10.27 41.85 -1.20
N GLN A 112 10.65 43.07 -1.57
CA GLN A 112 10.37 44.28 -0.81
C GLN A 112 9.49 45.22 -1.63
N VAL A 113 8.39 45.67 -1.03
CA VAL A 113 7.41 46.56 -1.66
C VAL A 113 7.33 47.87 -0.87
N LYS A 114 7.42 49.01 -1.55
CA LYS A 114 7.36 50.34 -0.96
C LYS A 114 6.56 51.30 -1.85
N ASN A 115 5.75 52.15 -1.24
CA ASN A 115 5.17 53.29 -1.95
C ASN A 115 6.20 54.42 -2.05
N VAL A 116 6.17 55.16 -3.17
CA VAL A 116 7.05 56.30 -3.44
C VAL A 116 6.18 57.52 -3.72
N ALA A 117 6.39 58.59 -2.96
CA ALA A 117 5.70 59.86 -3.19
C ALA A 117 6.33 60.68 -4.32
N VAL A 118 5.60 61.71 -4.77
CA VAL A 118 6.03 62.67 -5.82
C VAL A 118 7.37 63.34 -5.50
N ASP A 119 7.71 63.51 -4.22
CA ASP A 119 8.98 64.10 -3.77
C ASP A 119 10.12 63.06 -3.61
N GLY A 120 9.86 61.79 -3.95
CA GLY A 120 10.81 60.68 -3.91
C GLY A 120 10.94 59.99 -2.55
N ARG A 121 10.17 60.37 -1.52
CA ARG A 121 10.19 59.68 -0.22
C ARG A 121 9.54 58.30 -0.31
N GLU A 122 10.22 57.28 0.24
CA GLU A 122 9.72 55.91 0.32
C GLU A 122 8.93 55.67 1.63
N SER A 123 7.91 54.80 1.57
CA SER A 123 7.19 54.30 2.75
C SER A 123 8.05 53.32 3.57
N LEU A 124 7.50 52.85 4.70
CA LEU A 124 8.02 51.64 5.36
C LEU A 124 7.95 50.45 4.39
N VAL A 125 8.92 49.54 4.52
CA VAL A 125 9.05 48.34 3.69
C VAL A 125 8.12 47.24 4.16
N GLU A 126 7.39 46.65 3.23
CA GLU A 126 6.77 45.33 3.43
C GLU A 126 7.64 44.28 2.74
N GLU A 127 8.05 43.28 3.52
CA GLU A 127 8.94 42.21 3.05
C GLU A 127 8.20 40.88 3.05
N LYS A 128 8.31 40.15 1.94
CA LYS A 128 7.75 38.83 1.73
C LYS A 128 8.77 37.93 1.03
N TYR A 129 8.52 36.63 1.08
CA TYR A 129 9.38 35.64 0.46
C TYR A 129 8.58 34.83 -0.53
N GLY A 130 9.19 34.48 -1.65
CA GLY A 130 8.60 33.64 -2.67
C GLY A 130 9.67 32.85 -3.39
N ARG A 131 9.34 31.61 -3.76
CA ARG A 131 10.17 30.76 -4.59
C ARG A 131 9.36 30.40 -5.85
N PRO A 132 9.79 30.83 -7.05
CA PRO A 132 9.09 30.47 -8.28
C PRO A 132 9.23 28.98 -8.56
N TYR A 133 8.26 28.41 -9.27
CA TYR A 133 8.37 27.05 -9.79
C TYR A 133 9.21 27.04 -11.07
N SER A 134 10.01 26.00 -11.27
CA SER A 134 10.73 25.74 -12.52
C SER A 134 10.99 24.26 -12.66
N TYR A 135 11.61 23.82 -13.75
CA TYR A 135 11.97 22.41 -13.94
C TYR A 135 12.92 21.84 -12.88
N ASP A 136 13.67 22.69 -12.17
CA ASP A 136 14.61 22.26 -11.13
C ASP A 136 13.95 22.13 -9.75
N HIS A 137 12.73 22.67 -9.58
CA HIS A 137 12.02 22.67 -8.32
C HIS A 137 11.58 21.24 -7.93
N GLU A 138 11.86 20.83 -6.70
CA GLU A 138 11.70 19.45 -6.24
C GLU A 138 10.25 18.93 -6.32
N ASP A 139 9.27 19.80 -6.06
CA ASP A 139 7.84 19.46 -6.07
C ASP A 139 7.37 18.87 -7.41
N LEU A 140 8.01 19.22 -8.53
CA LEU A 140 7.63 18.66 -9.85
C LEU A 140 7.84 17.15 -9.91
N ARG A 141 8.78 16.61 -9.12
CA ARG A 141 9.05 15.16 -9.09
C ARG A 141 7.89 14.38 -8.46
N SER A 142 7.06 15.04 -7.67
CA SER A 142 5.92 14.44 -6.97
C SER A 142 4.61 14.54 -7.76
N PHE A 143 4.60 15.28 -8.87
CA PHE A 143 3.42 15.42 -9.71
C PHE A 143 3.09 14.09 -10.41
N SER A 144 1.85 13.63 -10.27
CA SER A 144 1.45 12.29 -10.73
C SER A 144 1.75 12.07 -12.21
N ARG A 145 2.14 10.85 -12.55
CA ARG A 145 2.26 10.35 -13.93
C ARG A 145 0.89 10.04 -14.53
N GLY A 146 -0.14 9.90 -13.69
CA GLY A 146 -1.47 9.43 -14.08
C GLY A 146 -1.62 7.93 -14.19
N VAL A 147 -0.51 7.23 -14.36
CA VAL A 147 -0.43 5.78 -14.46
C VAL A 147 0.31 5.26 -13.24
N THR A 148 -0.30 4.33 -12.52
CA THR A 148 0.33 3.68 -11.35
C THR A 148 1.06 2.40 -11.73
N ALA A 149 0.65 1.75 -12.82
CA ALA A 149 1.37 0.64 -13.41
C ALA A 149 1.03 0.45 -14.89
N PHE A 150 1.97 -0.09 -15.65
CA PHE A 150 1.78 -0.40 -17.05
C PHE A 150 2.68 -1.58 -17.45
N SER A 151 2.26 -2.34 -18.44
CA SER A 151 3.11 -3.39 -19.00
C SER A 151 2.68 -3.80 -20.40
N ARG A 152 3.65 -4.19 -21.22
CA ARG A 152 3.36 -4.78 -22.53
C ARG A 152 2.77 -6.17 -22.33
N MET A 153 1.61 -6.41 -22.92
CA MET A 153 0.96 -7.71 -22.95
C MET A 153 0.69 -8.12 -24.40
N GLY A 154 1.63 -8.88 -24.98
CA GLY A 154 1.56 -9.26 -26.39
C GLY A 154 1.75 -8.05 -27.32
N ASP A 155 0.73 -7.72 -28.09
CA ASP A 155 0.62 -6.55 -28.97
C ASP A 155 -0.22 -5.41 -28.34
N LYS A 156 -0.64 -5.58 -27.09
CA LYS A 156 -1.37 -4.59 -26.30
C LYS A 156 -0.54 -4.05 -25.14
N LEU A 157 -0.99 -2.93 -24.58
CA LEU A 157 -0.43 -2.29 -23.38
C LEU A 157 -1.49 -2.30 -22.28
N VAL A 158 -1.18 -2.94 -21.16
CA VAL A 158 -1.97 -2.81 -19.93
C VAL A 158 -1.62 -1.47 -19.29
N VAL A 159 -2.63 -0.70 -18.89
CA VAL A 159 -2.49 0.60 -18.21
C VAL A 159 -3.40 0.62 -16.99
N VAL A 160 -2.84 0.99 -15.84
CA VAL A 160 -3.56 1.16 -14.57
C VAL A 160 -3.54 2.63 -14.19
N LEU A 161 -4.71 3.25 -14.07
CA LEU A 161 -4.84 4.68 -13.80
C LEU A 161 -4.85 5.00 -12.30
N ASP A 162 -4.13 6.07 -11.95
CA ASP A 162 -4.18 6.71 -10.64
C ASP A 162 -5.56 7.34 -10.39
N GLN A 163 -5.87 7.66 -9.14
CA GLN A 163 -7.13 8.34 -8.80
C GLN A 163 -7.23 9.71 -9.46
N ASP A 164 -8.47 10.14 -9.70
CA ASP A 164 -8.74 11.47 -10.23
C ASP A 164 -8.19 12.56 -9.29
N ASN A 165 -7.48 13.53 -9.86
CA ASN A 165 -6.90 14.66 -9.14
C ASN A 165 -7.20 15.97 -9.87
N GLU A 166 -7.89 16.90 -9.20
CA GLU A 166 -8.28 18.19 -9.79
C GLU A 166 -7.10 19.07 -10.22
N ASN A 167 -5.92 18.86 -9.65
CA ASN A 167 -4.68 19.55 -10.03
C ASN A 167 -4.13 19.04 -11.37
N VAL A 168 -4.53 17.86 -11.82
CA VAL A 168 -4.24 17.37 -13.18
C VAL A 168 -5.31 17.91 -14.11
N LYS A 169 -4.92 18.74 -15.08
CA LYS A 169 -5.81 19.36 -16.06
C LYS A 169 -5.84 18.60 -17.38
N GLU A 170 -4.71 18.03 -17.77
CA GLU A 170 -4.58 17.19 -18.96
C GLU A 170 -3.60 16.07 -18.68
N MET A 171 -3.88 14.88 -19.22
CA MET A 171 -3.04 13.70 -19.06
C MET A 171 -3.24 12.77 -20.24
N LEU A 172 -2.27 12.76 -21.14
CA LEU A 172 -2.37 12.09 -22.43
C LEU A 172 -1.29 11.02 -22.55
N LEU A 173 -1.69 9.81 -22.93
CA LEU A 173 -0.78 8.75 -23.31
C LEU A 173 -0.63 8.75 -24.82
N CYS A 174 0.59 8.97 -25.31
CA CYS A 174 0.90 9.06 -26.73
C CYS A 174 1.74 7.87 -27.18
N PHE A 175 1.36 7.26 -28.30
CA PHE A 175 2.10 6.17 -28.93
C PHE A 175 1.98 6.23 -30.45
N LYS A 176 2.86 5.51 -31.15
CA LYS A 176 2.77 5.32 -32.60
C LYS A 176 2.26 3.93 -32.92
N ASP A 177 1.44 3.85 -33.96
CA ASP A 177 1.11 2.55 -34.53
C ASP A 177 2.20 2.02 -35.46
N LYS A 178 2.07 0.77 -35.91
CA LYS A 178 3.00 0.14 -36.86
C LYS A 178 3.06 0.82 -38.24
N ALA A 179 2.11 1.70 -38.57
CA ALA A 179 2.13 2.52 -39.78
C ALA A 179 2.82 3.88 -39.56
N GLY A 180 3.21 4.20 -38.32
CA GLY A 180 3.86 5.45 -37.93
C GLY A 180 2.89 6.59 -37.65
N VAL A 181 1.59 6.32 -37.54
CA VAL A 181 0.57 7.32 -37.16
C VAL A 181 0.62 7.52 -35.65
N GLU A 182 0.57 8.78 -35.22
CA GLU A 182 0.52 9.15 -33.80
C GLU A 182 -0.91 9.04 -33.28
N HIS A 183 -1.04 8.40 -32.12
CA HIS A 183 -2.27 8.21 -31.39
C HIS A 183 -2.13 8.80 -29.99
N THR A 184 -3.22 9.36 -29.50
CA THR A 184 -3.30 9.98 -28.18
C THR A 184 -4.52 9.44 -27.46
N TRP A 185 -4.31 8.94 -26.25
CA TRP A 185 -5.36 8.42 -25.38
C TRP A 185 -5.48 9.30 -24.13
N ASP A 186 -6.65 9.89 -23.92
CA ASP A 186 -6.92 10.83 -22.84
C ASP A 186 -7.16 10.10 -21.52
N MET A 187 -6.07 9.84 -20.79
CA MET A 187 -6.13 9.19 -19.48
C MET A 187 -7.02 9.96 -18.51
N LYS A 188 -7.03 11.30 -18.58
CA LYS A 188 -7.81 12.13 -17.65
C LYS A 188 -9.30 11.89 -17.83
N ALA A 189 -9.78 11.80 -19.07
CA ALA A 189 -11.18 11.48 -19.37
C ALA A 189 -11.61 10.15 -18.73
N HIS A 190 -10.73 9.16 -18.73
CA HIS A 190 -10.98 7.82 -18.19
C HIS A 190 -10.79 7.68 -16.66
N THR A 191 -10.25 8.69 -15.97
CA THR A 191 -10.01 8.58 -14.51
C THR A 191 -11.29 8.43 -13.67
N ARG A 192 -12.45 8.84 -14.22
CA ARG A 192 -13.77 8.80 -13.58
C ARG A 192 -14.73 7.78 -14.20
N ASP A 193 -14.24 6.90 -15.06
CA ASP A 193 -15.07 5.85 -15.63
C ASP A 193 -15.64 4.96 -14.52
N LEU A 194 -16.92 4.61 -14.66
CA LEU A 194 -17.66 3.77 -13.72
C LEU A 194 -18.24 2.58 -14.48
N LEU A 195 -18.12 1.40 -13.87
CA LEU A 195 -18.80 0.21 -14.34
C LEU A 195 -20.16 0.12 -13.66
N SER A 196 -21.18 -0.07 -14.48
CA SER A 196 -22.53 -0.39 -14.03
C SER A 196 -23.21 -1.35 -14.99
N TYR A 197 -24.23 -2.04 -14.51
CA TYR A 197 -25.09 -2.85 -15.35
C TYR A 197 -26.56 -2.69 -14.95
N MET A 198 -27.47 -3.04 -15.86
CA MET A 198 -28.91 -2.91 -15.63
C MET A 198 -29.51 -4.22 -15.12
N GLN A 199 -30.11 -4.18 -13.93
CA GLN A 199 -30.74 -5.34 -13.29
C GLN A 199 -32.17 -4.97 -12.89
N TRP A 200 -33.18 -5.64 -13.48
CA TRP A 200 -34.61 -5.34 -13.26
C TRP A 200 -35.01 -3.87 -13.44
N GLY A 201 -34.33 -3.14 -14.34
CA GLY A 201 -34.59 -1.72 -14.60
C GLY A 201 -33.93 -0.77 -13.59
N MET A 202 -33.06 -1.28 -12.71
CA MET A 202 -32.21 -0.48 -11.82
C MET A 202 -30.76 -0.55 -12.30
N GLU A 203 -30.05 0.56 -12.19
CA GLU A 203 -28.60 0.61 -12.42
C GLU A 203 -27.87 0.13 -11.16
N VAL A 204 -26.98 -0.84 -11.33
CA VAL A 204 -26.14 -1.40 -10.26
C VAL A 204 -24.72 -0.93 -10.50
N GLU A 205 -24.22 -0.02 -9.67
CA GLU A 205 -22.82 0.41 -9.70
C GLU A 205 -21.89 -0.69 -9.19
N LEU A 206 -20.86 -1.01 -9.96
CA LEU A 206 -19.80 -1.97 -9.64
C LEU A 206 -18.50 -1.28 -9.22
N GLY A 207 -18.43 0.04 -9.33
CA GLY A 207 -17.28 0.86 -8.94
C GLY A 207 -16.52 1.43 -10.14
N ARG A 208 -15.32 1.96 -9.86
CA ARG A 208 -14.47 2.65 -10.82
C ARG A 208 -13.86 1.68 -11.83
N ASP A 209 -13.87 2.04 -13.12
CA ASP A 209 -13.03 1.41 -14.13
C ASP A 209 -11.69 2.14 -14.21
N TYR A 210 -10.58 1.44 -13.98
CA TYR A 210 -9.24 2.05 -13.99
C TYR A 210 -8.14 1.15 -14.56
N PHE A 211 -8.50 -0.04 -15.05
CA PHE A 211 -7.62 -0.94 -15.78
C PHE A 211 -8.01 -0.94 -17.25
N PHE A 212 -7.06 -0.69 -18.14
CA PHE A 212 -7.31 -0.62 -19.58
C PHE A 212 -6.30 -1.47 -20.35
N LEU A 213 -6.76 -2.07 -21.44
CA LEU A 213 -5.93 -2.79 -22.40
C LEU A 213 -5.95 -2.00 -23.71
N LEU A 214 -4.83 -1.37 -24.02
CA LEU A 214 -4.70 -0.45 -25.15
C LEU A 214 -3.97 -1.10 -26.34
N PRO A 215 -4.28 -0.69 -27.58
CA PRO A 215 -5.33 0.24 -27.93
C PRO A 215 -6.70 -0.44 -27.87
N ASP A 216 -7.70 0.31 -27.43
CA ASP A 216 -9.11 -0.04 -27.43
C ASP A 216 -9.78 0.17 -28.81
N GLU A 217 -9.15 0.96 -29.69
CA GLU A 217 -9.56 1.12 -31.08
C GLU A 217 -9.28 -0.12 -31.94
N ALA A 218 -10.29 -0.56 -32.70
CA ALA A 218 -10.17 -1.68 -33.62
C ALA A 218 -9.27 -1.34 -34.82
N GLY A 219 -8.27 -2.18 -35.09
CA GLY A 219 -7.35 -2.03 -36.22
C GLY A 219 -6.13 -1.16 -35.94
N VAL A 220 -5.97 -0.66 -34.72
CA VAL A 220 -4.76 0.02 -34.26
C VAL A 220 -3.85 -0.96 -33.54
N ASP A 221 -2.57 -0.96 -33.90
CA ASP A 221 -1.53 -1.80 -33.30
C ASP A 221 -0.37 -0.92 -32.84
N ILE A 222 -0.04 -0.93 -31.55
CA ILE A 222 1.09 -0.17 -31.01
C ILE A 222 2.41 -0.69 -31.62
N ASP A 223 3.27 0.21 -32.09
CA ASP A 223 4.67 -0.08 -32.39
C ASP A 223 5.52 0.09 -31.13
N PHE A 224 5.73 -1.01 -30.40
CA PHE A 224 6.57 -1.04 -29.20
C PHE A 224 8.08 -0.78 -29.46
N ASN A 225 8.50 -0.59 -30.71
CA ASN A 225 9.85 -0.11 -31.00
C ASN A 225 9.96 1.42 -30.99
N GLN A 226 8.82 2.13 -30.93
CA GLN A 226 8.74 3.57 -30.74
C GLN A 226 8.48 3.88 -29.26
N PRO A 227 8.91 5.05 -28.77
CA PRO A 227 8.63 5.45 -27.40
C PRO A 227 7.13 5.65 -27.18
N ILE A 228 6.68 5.25 -25.98
CA ILE A 228 5.36 5.59 -25.45
C ILE A 228 5.57 6.68 -24.42
N THR A 229 4.89 7.81 -24.59
CA THR A 229 5.13 9.02 -23.78
C THR A 229 3.87 9.49 -23.09
N VAL A 230 4.03 10.09 -21.92
CA VAL A 230 2.97 10.71 -21.14
C VAL A 230 3.15 12.22 -21.18
N GLN A 231 2.16 12.93 -21.73
CA GLN A 231 2.07 14.38 -21.73
C GLN A 231 1.12 14.83 -20.62
N ARG A 232 1.51 15.88 -19.89
CA ARG A 232 0.78 16.29 -18.68
C ARG A 232 0.72 17.79 -18.58
N LYS A 233 -0.46 18.27 -18.18
CA LYS A 233 -0.68 19.66 -17.82
C LYS A 233 -1.41 19.75 -16.50
N GLY A 234 -1.00 20.66 -15.64
CA GLY A 234 -1.59 20.74 -14.31
C GLY A 234 -1.13 21.90 -13.46
N LYS A 235 -1.57 21.91 -12.21
CA LYS A 235 -1.23 22.94 -11.23
C LYS A 235 -0.48 22.32 -10.06
N LEU A 236 0.61 22.97 -9.66
CA LEU A 236 1.25 22.67 -8.38
C LEU A 236 0.52 23.45 -7.27
N LEU A 237 0.59 22.92 -6.05
CA LEU A 237 -0.05 23.54 -4.89
C LEU A 237 0.50 24.95 -4.69
N GLY A 238 -0.37 25.96 -4.70
CA GLY A 238 0.02 27.36 -4.52
C GLY A 238 0.60 28.05 -5.78
N CYS A 239 0.84 27.30 -6.87
CA CYS A 239 1.22 27.89 -8.15
C CYS A 239 0.02 28.60 -8.78
N VAL A 240 0.20 29.87 -9.16
CA VAL A 240 -0.85 30.63 -9.86
C VAL A 240 -1.02 30.19 -11.32
N ASP A 241 0.00 29.53 -11.86
CA ASP A 241 0.06 29.10 -13.25
C ASP A 241 -0.30 27.63 -13.44
N GLU A 242 -0.82 27.34 -14.62
CA GLU A 242 -0.91 25.98 -15.14
C GLU A 242 0.39 25.66 -15.88
N ILE A 243 0.96 24.50 -15.57
CA ILE A 243 2.29 24.07 -15.99
C ILE A 243 2.13 22.99 -17.06
N ASP A 244 2.81 23.20 -18.18
CA ASP A 244 3.09 22.18 -19.18
C ASP A 244 4.33 21.39 -18.73
N PHE A 245 4.13 20.17 -18.25
CA PHE A 245 5.22 19.33 -17.76
C PHE A 245 5.98 18.71 -18.93
N LYS A 246 7.27 18.38 -18.71
CA LYS A 246 8.05 17.63 -19.69
C LYS A 246 7.42 16.26 -19.96
N ASP A 247 7.34 15.93 -21.24
CA ASP A 247 6.96 14.60 -21.71
C ASP A 247 7.81 13.53 -21.03
N GLU A 248 7.14 12.51 -20.53
CA GLU A 248 7.78 11.41 -19.83
C GLU A 248 7.68 10.14 -20.65
N THR A 249 8.82 9.53 -20.99
CA THR A 249 8.82 8.22 -21.68
C THR A 249 8.65 7.10 -20.67
N LEU A 250 7.70 6.21 -20.93
CA LEU A 250 7.48 5.01 -20.11
C LEU A 250 8.59 3.97 -20.37
N ASP A 251 9.27 3.52 -19.32
CA ASP A 251 10.19 2.38 -19.41
C ASP A 251 9.39 1.08 -19.30
N LEU A 252 9.18 0.40 -20.42
CA LEU A 252 8.41 -0.85 -20.46
C LEU A 252 9.08 -2.02 -19.72
N ASN A 253 10.32 -1.84 -19.22
CA ASN A 253 10.98 -2.80 -18.33
C ASN A 253 10.70 -2.50 -16.85
N GLU A 254 10.03 -1.39 -16.52
CA GLU A 254 9.58 -1.08 -15.17
C GLU A 254 8.63 -2.18 -14.68
N ARG A 255 8.96 -2.77 -13.54
CA ARG A 255 8.13 -3.77 -12.86
C ARG A 255 8.03 -3.41 -11.39
N LEU A 256 6.81 -3.13 -10.94
CA LEU A 256 6.49 -2.89 -9.54
C LEU A 256 5.78 -4.12 -9.01
N TRP A 257 6.49 -4.91 -8.22
CA TRP A 257 5.99 -6.15 -7.64
C TRP A 257 5.31 -5.88 -6.30
N SER A 258 4.09 -6.39 -6.12
CA SER A 258 3.45 -6.36 -4.80
C SER A 258 4.17 -7.30 -3.82
N THR A 259 4.14 -6.97 -2.52
CA THR A 259 4.80 -7.78 -1.49
C THR A 259 4.22 -9.20 -1.44
N ALA A 260 2.89 -9.34 -1.49
CA ALA A 260 2.23 -10.64 -1.45
C ALA A 260 2.63 -11.51 -2.64
N PHE A 261 2.69 -10.92 -3.84
CA PHE A 261 3.09 -11.63 -5.05
C PHE A 261 4.58 -12.00 -5.01
N SER A 262 5.44 -11.11 -4.52
CA SER A 262 6.88 -11.38 -4.34
C SER A 262 7.11 -12.57 -3.39
N GLN A 263 6.31 -12.69 -2.32
CA GLN A 263 6.38 -13.82 -1.39
C GLN A 263 5.91 -15.13 -2.04
N LEU A 264 4.83 -15.10 -2.83
CA LEU A 264 4.39 -16.25 -3.62
C LEU A 264 5.52 -16.74 -4.55
N MET A 265 6.10 -15.81 -5.31
CA MET A 265 7.14 -16.15 -6.29
C MET A 265 8.44 -16.61 -5.63
N LEU A 266 8.84 -15.99 -4.52
CA LEU A 266 9.98 -16.43 -3.72
C LEU A 266 9.77 -17.86 -3.21
N GLY A 267 8.58 -18.18 -2.69
CA GLY A 267 8.24 -19.52 -2.21
C GLY A 267 8.27 -20.58 -3.30
N ALA A 268 7.74 -20.25 -4.49
CA ALA A 268 7.64 -21.19 -5.60
C ALA A 268 8.95 -21.38 -6.40
N TYR A 269 9.74 -20.31 -6.56
CA TYR A 269 10.85 -20.29 -7.52
C TYR A 269 12.22 -19.89 -6.94
N GLY A 270 12.28 -19.52 -5.65
CA GLY A 270 13.52 -19.13 -4.98
C GLY A 270 13.94 -17.68 -5.22
N SER A 271 15.11 -17.28 -4.70
CA SER A 271 15.55 -15.87 -4.69
C SER A 271 15.78 -15.27 -6.07
N ASP A 272 16.00 -16.10 -7.10
CA ASP A 272 16.22 -15.66 -8.49
C ASP A 272 14.92 -15.71 -9.32
N TRP A 273 13.75 -15.73 -8.68
CA TRP A 273 12.47 -15.88 -9.37
C TRP A 273 12.23 -14.80 -10.44
N GLU A 274 12.71 -13.58 -10.25
CA GLU A 274 12.52 -12.47 -11.21
C GLU A 274 13.16 -12.76 -12.57
N SER A 275 14.31 -13.44 -12.58
CA SER A 275 15.00 -13.85 -13.82
C SER A 275 14.19 -14.88 -14.61
N ARG A 276 13.36 -15.65 -13.89
CA ARG A 276 12.58 -16.79 -14.39
C ARG A 276 11.16 -16.42 -14.80
N VAL A 277 10.69 -15.19 -14.56
CA VAL A 277 9.32 -14.73 -14.90
C VAL A 277 8.95 -15.04 -16.35
N ASN A 278 9.92 -14.94 -17.27
CA ASN A 278 9.70 -15.21 -18.69
C ASN A 278 9.54 -16.71 -19.00
N GLU A 279 9.94 -17.61 -18.10
CA GLU A 279 9.85 -19.08 -18.29
C GLU A 279 8.55 -19.65 -17.70
N VAL A 280 7.83 -18.89 -16.88
CA VAL A 280 6.65 -19.36 -16.17
C VAL A 280 5.44 -19.44 -17.12
N GLU A 281 5.00 -20.66 -17.39
CA GLU A 281 3.80 -20.93 -18.20
C GLU A 281 2.56 -21.24 -17.35
N THR A 282 2.74 -21.69 -16.11
CA THR A 282 1.64 -21.96 -15.16
C THR A 282 1.98 -21.36 -13.81
N LEU A 283 1.02 -20.67 -13.21
CA LEU A 283 1.14 -20.14 -11.86
C LEU A 283 -0.02 -20.64 -10.99
N GLU A 284 0.31 -21.20 -9.84
CA GLU A 284 -0.66 -21.67 -8.86
C GLU A 284 -0.81 -20.63 -7.73
N MET A 285 -2.05 -20.33 -7.34
CA MET A 285 -2.38 -19.45 -6.22
C MET A 285 -3.42 -20.11 -5.34
N ASP A 286 -3.09 -20.35 -4.08
CA ASP A 286 -3.94 -21.16 -3.19
C ASP A 286 -4.62 -20.34 -2.09
N PHE A 287 -3.90 -19.41 -1.48
CA PHE A 287 -4.32 -18.61 -0.33
C PHE A 287 -4.48 -17.14 -0.68
N ASP A 288 -5.00 -16.33 0.24
CA ASP A 288 -5.25 -14.89 0.06
C ASP A 288 -4.16 -14.19 -0.75
N MET A 289 -4.58 -13.50 -1.81
CA MET A 289 -3.72 -12.75 -2.71
C MET A 289 -4.34 -11.37 -2.85
N THR A 290 -3.70 -10.33 -2.29
CA THR A 290 -4.29 -9.00 -2.21
C THR A 290 -4.64 -8.41 -3.58
N SER A 291 -3.86 -8.74 -4.61
CA SER A 291 -4.08 -8.31 -5.98
C SER A 291 -3.40 -9.29 -6.93
N MET A 292 -4.01 -9.51 -8.11
CA MET A 292 -3.41 -10.28 -9.20
C MET A 292 -2.84 -9.38 -10.31
N GLN A 293 -2.71 -8.07 -10.08
CA GLN A 293 -2.17 -7.11 -11.07
C GLN A 293 -0.80 -7.55 -11.62
N ASP A 294 0.05 -8.11 -10.77
CA ASP A 294 1.41 -8.53 -11.12
C ASP A 294 1.47 -9.58 -12.25
N LEU A 295 0.35 -10.27 -12.54
CA LEU A 295 0.27 -11.20 -13.67
C LEU A 295 0.56 -10.54 -15.03
N MET A 296 0.39 -9.21 -15.15
CA MET A 296 0.70 -8.49 -16.39
C MET A 296 2.17 -8.62 -16.81
N TYR A 297 3.07 -8.86 -15.86
CA TYR A 297 4.51 -8.94 -16.12
C TYR A 297 4.96 -10.30 -16.66
N PHE A 298 4.08 -11.30 -16.77
CA PHE A 298 4.41 -12.64 -17.22
C PHE A 298 4.12 -12.81 -18.71
N PRO A 299 5.11 -12.73 -19.61
CA PRO A 299 4.86 -12.72 -21.05
C PRO A 299 4.36 -14.06 -21.60
N ASN A 300 4.74 -15.16 -20.95
CA ASN A 300 4.50 -16.53 -21.43
C ASN A 300 3.50 -17.33 -20.58
N LEU A 301 2.81 -16.68 -19.65
CA LEU A 301 1.82 -17.34 -18.80
C LEU A 301 0.62 -17.82 -19.62
N LYS A 302 0.38 -19.12 -19.61
CA LYS A 302 -0.71 -19.82 -20.31
C LYS A 302 -1.81 -20.29 -19.37
N LYS A 303 -1.51 -20.47 -18.08
CA LYS A 303 -2.47 -21.02 -17.13
C LYS A 303 -2.32 -20.40 -15.75
N VAL A 304 -3.45 -20.04 -15.14
CA VAL A 304 -3.54 -19.75 -13.70
C VAL A 304 -4.37 -20.85 -13.03
N VAL A 305 -3.88 -21.41 -11.94
CA VAL A 305 -4.58 -22.45 -11.17
C VAL A 305 -4.89 -21.91 -9.78
N LEU A 306 -6.16 -21.93 -9.41
CA LEU A 306 -6.67 -21.29 -8.19
C LEU A 306 -7.15 -22.34 -7.19
N GLY A 307 -6.53 -22.37 -6.00
CA GLY A 307 -6.95 -23.18 -4.86
C GLY A 307 -6.64 -24.68 -4.95
N LYS A 308 -5.79 -25.11 -5.88
CA LYS A 308 -5.50 -26.54 -6.13
C LYS A 308 -4.89 -27.23 -4.90
N ASN A 309 -4.00 -26.56 -4.18
CA ASN A 309 -3.27 -27.15 -3.06
C ASN A 309 -4.01 -26.98 -1.72
N ARG A 310 -5.29 -26.58 -1.75
CA ARG A 310 -6.19 -26.56 -0.59
C ARG A 310 -7.04 -27.83 -0.54
N TYR A 311 -6.55 -28.83 0.18
CA TYR A 311 -7.19 -30.14 0.31
C TYR A 311 -8.24 -30.13 1.43
N MET A 312 -9.33 -29.41 1.17
CA MET A 312 -10.40 -29.12 2.11
C MET A 312 -11.72 -29.78 1.68
N ASP A 313 -12.52 -30.21 2.66
CA ASP A 313 -13.88 -30.64 2.38
C ASP A 313 -14.74 -29.45 1.88
N SER A 314 -15.43 -29.67 0.76
CA SER A 314 -16.36 -28.72 0.13
C SER A 314 -17.35 -28.05 1.09
N GLN A 315 -17.73 -28.71 2.20
CA GLN A 315 -18.62 -28.11 3.20
C GLN A 315 -18.02 -26.87 3.89
N TYR A 316 -16.70 -26.74 3.93
CA TYR A 316 -15.99 -25.65 4.62
C TYR A 316 -15.61 -24.47 3.72
N VAL A 317 -15.69 -24.64 2.39
CA VAL A 317 -15.37 -23.61 1.38
C VAL A 317 -16.05 -22.28 1.67
N LYS A 318 -17.37 -22.32 1.91
CA LYS A 318 -18.19 -21.11 2.04
C LYS A 318 -17.75 -20.15 3.14
N SER A 319 -17.04 -20.67 4.15
CA SER A 319 -16.56 -19.89 5.28
C SER A 319 -15.05 -19.63 5.22
N ASN A 320 -14.35 -20.17 4.22
CA ASN A 320 -12.89 -20.19 4.13
C ASN A 320 -12.39 -20.02 2.69
N HIS A 321 -13.06 -19.18 1.92
CA HIS A 321 -12.58 -18.75 0.61
C HIS A 321 -11.24 -18.01 0.72
N SER A 322 -10.49 -17.99 -0.39
CA SER A 322 -9.28 -17.19 -0.52
C SER A 322 -9.65 -15.79 -1.03
N ALA A 323 -9.20 -14.76 -0.32
CA ALA A 323 -9.53 -13.38 -0.63
C ALA A 323 -8.63 -12.80 -1.73
N THR A 324 -9.23 -11.97 -2.60
CA THR A 324 -8.53 -11.14 -3.61
C THR A 324 -9.37 -9.92 -3.94
N ASP A 325 -8.77 -8.92 -4.58
CA ASP A 325 -9.52 -7.89 -5.31
C ASP A 325 -10.22 -8.55 -6.53
N GLU A 326 -11.55 -8.60 -6.47
CA GLU A 326 -12.40 -9.22 -7.51
C GLU A 326 -12.26 -8.49 -8.86
N TYR A 327 -12.28 -7.15 -8.85
CA TYR A 327 -12.17 -6.35 -10.06
C TYR A 327 -10.82 -6.54 -10.73
N VAL A 328 -9.73 -6.31 -9.99
CA VAL A 328 -8.37 -6.42 -10.54
C VAL A 328 -8.08 -7.84 -10.98
N GLY A 329 -8.47 -8.84 -10.18
CA GLY A 329 -8.26 -10.24 -10.52
C GLY A 329 -8.99 -10.66 -11.79
N LEU A 330 -10.30 -10.39 -11.89
CA LEU A 330 -11.09 -10.78 -13.05
C LEU A 330 -10.68 -10.04 -14.33
N VAL A 331 -10.45 -8.73 -14.25
CA VAL A 331 -10.02 -7.93 -15.40
C VAL A 331 -8.64 -8.37 -15.87
N MET A 332 -7.71 -8.67 -14.94
CA MET A 332 -6.39 -9.13 -15.33
C MET A 332 -6.42 -10.49 -16.03
N LEU A 333 -7.24 -11.43 -15.53
CA LEU A 333 -7.45 -12.72 -16.18
C LEU A 333 -8.09 -12.58 -17.57
N GLN A 334 -9.01 -11.61 -17.75
CA GLN A 334 -9.56 -11.29 -19.07
C GLN A 334 -8.50 -10.72 -20.00
N PHE A 335 -7.66 -9.78 -19.56
CA PHE A 335 -6.61 -9.22 -20.42
C PHE A 335 -5.59 -10.28 -20.88
N LEU A 336 -5.25 -11.22 -19.99
CA LEU A 336 -4.45 -12.39 -20.34
C LEU A 336 -5.15 -13.23 -21.41
N LYS A 337 -6.47 -13.45 -21.27
CA LYS A 337 -7.28 -14.18 -22.24
C LYS A 337 -7.33 -13.49 -23.61
N ASP A 338 -7.57 -12.18 -23.63
CA ASP A 338 -7.65 -11.37 -24.84
C ASP A 338 -6.33 -11.36 -25.61
N SER A 339 -5.22 -11.31 -24.87
CA SER A 339 -3.88 -11.26 -25.44
C SER A 339 -3.33 -12.65 -25.80
N ARG A 340 -3.94 -13.73 -25.29
CA ARG A 340 -3.45 -15.11 -25.42
C ARG A 340 -4.63 -16.07 -25.58
N PRO A 341 -4.98 -16.46 -26.82
CA PRO A 341 -6.15 -17.30 -27.08
C PRO A 341 -6.18 -18.63 -26.30
N ASP A 342 -5.00 -19.25 -26.09
CA ASP A 342 -4.86 -20.53 -25.38
C ASP A 342 -4.80 -20.37 -23.85
N PHE A 343 -4.93 -19.16 -23.31
CA PHE A 343 -4.93 -18.93 -21.86
C PHE A 343 -6.15 -19.57 -21.19
N THR A 344 -5.90 -20.24 -20.07
CA THR A 344 -6.94 -20.87 -19.25
C THR A 344 -6.79 -20.57 -17.77
N VAL A 345 -7.91 -20.67 -17.04
CA VAL A 345 -7.95 -20.53 -15.60
C VAL A 345 -8.64 -21.75 -15.02
N GLU A 346 -7.95 -22.52 -14.18
CA GLU A 346 -8.53 -23.63 -13.43
C GLU A 346 -8.90 -23.16 -12.03
N ARG A 347 -10.12 -23.46 -11.59
CA ARG A 347 -10.59 -23.09 -10.25
C ARG A 347 -11.04 -24.31 -9.48
N TYR A 348 -10.41 -24.54 -8.34
CA TYR A 348 -10.80 -25.59 -7.40
C TYR A 348 -11.75 -25.02 -6.37
N ASN A 349 -12.77 -25.80 -6.03
CA ASN A 349 -13.66 -25.58 -4.89
C ASN A 349 -14.24 -24.15 -4.79
N GLU A 350 -14.36 -23.40 -5.89
CA GLU A 350 -14.77 -21.98 -5.88
C GLU A 350 -13.97 -21.13 -4.87
N HIS A 351 -12.67 -21.41 -4.68
CA HIS A 351 -11.86 -20.74 -3.66
C HIS A 351 -11.73 -19.22 -3.87
N TYR A 352 -11.66 -18.77 -5.11
CA TYR A 352 -11.58 -17.36 -5.50
C TYR A 352 -12.80 -16.97 -6.32
N PHE A 353 -13.05 -15.67 -6.46
CA PHE A 353 -14.07 -15.13 -7.37
C PHE A 353 -15.48 -15.67 -7.08
N TYR A 354 -15.82 -15.74 -5.79
CA TYR A 354 -17.07 -16.29 -5.27
C TYR A 354 -18.06 -15.20 -4.85
N GLN A 355 -17.59 -13.95 -4.75
CA GLN A 355 -18.39 -12.85 -4.23
C GLN A 355 -19.54 -12.52 -5.18
N LYS A 356 -20.62 -12.05 -4.58
CA LYS A 356 -21.85 -11.66 -5.26
C LYS A 356 -22.25 -10.28 -4.84
N ASP A 357 -22.88 -9.56 -5.75
CA ASP A 357 -23.48 -8.27 -5.45
C ASP A 357 -24.75 -8.41 -4.58
N ALA A 358 -25.37 -7.27 -4.26
CA ALA A 358 -26.59 -7.23 -3.46
C ALA A 358 -27.80 -7.94 -4.09
N PHE A 359 -27.75 -8.22 -5.41
CA PHE A 359 -28.79 -8.93 -6.16
C PHE A 359 -28.49 -10.42 -6.32
N GLY A 360 -27.36 -10.89 -5.79
CA GLY A 360 -26.93 -12.29 -5.88
C GLY A 360 -26.28 -12.67 -7.22
N THR A 361 -25.94 -11.69 -8.06
CA THR A 361 -25.18 -11.86 -9.30
C THR A 361 -23.70 -12.01 -8.94
N SER A 362 -22.99 -12.97 -9.53
CA SER A 362 -21.54 -13.08 -9.32
C SER A 362 -20.81 -11.88 -9.92
N PHE A 363 -19.68 -11.45 -9.36
CA PHE A 363 -18.92 -10.35 -9.96
C PHE A 363 -18.40 -10.68 -11.37
N LEU A 364 -18.08 -11.96 -11.63
CA LEU A 364 -17.75 -12.43 -12.99
C LEU A 364 -18.88 -12.12 -13.98
N ASP A 365 -20.13 -12.45 -13.63
CA ASP A 365 -21.28 -12.20 -14.49
C ASP A 365 -21.63 -10.70 -14.55
N ALA A 366 -21.57 -10.00 -13.42
CA ALA A 366 -21.86 -8.57 -13.37
C ALA A 366 -20.90 -7.75 -14.25
N TYR A 367 -19.60 -8.06 -14.24
CA TYR A 367 -18.64 -7.38 -15.12
C TYR A 367 -18.78 -7.78 -16.59
N LYS A 368 -19.33 -8.97 -16.90
CA LYS A 368 -19.73 -9.32 -18.28
C LYS A 368 -20.92 -8.50 -18.76
N GLU A 369 -21.95 -8.37 -17.92
CA GLU A 369 -23.12 -7.54 -18.21
C GLU A 369 -22.76 -6.06 -18.35
N ALA A 370 -21.76 -5.59 -17.59
CA ALA A 370 -21.18 -4.25 -17.74
C ALA A 370 -20.28 -4.09 -18.98
N GLY A 371 -20.02 -5.17 -19.75
CA GLY A 371 -19.19 -5.17 -20.94
C GLY A 371 -17.67 -5.11 -20.68
N LYS A 372 -17.23 -5.21 -19.42
CA LYS A 372 -15.81 -5.18 -19.07
C LYS A 372 -15.11 -6.51 -19.32
N LEU A 373 -15.81 -7.61 -19.07
CA LEU A 373 -15.37 -8.96 -19.39
C LEU A 373 -16.15 -9.46 -20.60
N THR A 374 -15.53 -10.30 -21.42
CA THR A 374 -16.16 -10.85 -22.63
C THR A 374 -16.42 -12.33 -22.43
N ASP A 375 -15.44 -13.19 -22.74
CA ASP A 375 -15.56 -14.64 -22.76
C ASP A 375 -14.79 -15.35 -21.64
N LEU A 376 -14.25 -14.61 -20.65
CA LEU A 376 -13.56 -15.21 -19.50
C LEU A 376 -14.45 -16.26 -18.81
N ALA A 377 -13.92 -17.46 -18.67
CA ALA A 377 -14.57 -18.56 -17.98
C ALA A 377 -13.52 -19.36 -17.20
N PHE A 378 -13.95 -19.96 -16.09
CA PHE A 378 -13.12 -20.84 -15.29
C PHE A 378 -13.42 -22.30 -15.64
N GLU A 379 -12.35 -23.11 -15.75
CA GLU A 379 -12.47 -24.56 -15.73
C GLU A 379 -12.68 -24.98 -14.26
N GLU A 380 -13.95 -25.20 -13.89
CA GLU A 380 -14.31 -25.64 -12.54
C GLU A 380 -13.85 -27.07 -12.28
N LYS A 381 -12.96 -27.23 -11.31
CA LYS A 381 -12.41 -28.53 -10.89
C LYS A 381 -13.12 -29.11 -9.67
N GLY A 382 -14.00 -28.34 -9.03
CA GLY A 382 -14.69 -28.74 -7.80
C GLY A 382 -13.69 -29.21 -6.74
N ASN A 383 -14.01 -30.29 -6.04
CA ASN A 383 -13.16 -30.93 -5.03
C ASN A 383 -12.31 -32.10 -5.59
N SER A 384 -12.05 -32.13 -6.90
CA SER A 384 -11.32 -33.23 -7.54
C SER A 384 -9.90 -33.44 -6.98
N ASN A 385 -9.25 -32.38 -6.49
CA ASN A 385 -7.97 -32.46 -5.79
C ASN A 385 -7.99 -33.38 -4.56
N MET A 386 -9.15 -33.63 -3.95
CA MET A 386 -9.27 -34.56 -2.82
C MET A 386 -9.03 -36.02 -3.21
N LEU A 387 -9.23 -36.37 -4.49
CA LEU A 387 -8.98 -37.72 -5.02
C LEU A 387 -7.51 -37.90 -5.44
N ASP A 388 -6.87 -36.81 -5.83
CA ASP A 388 -5.50 -36.78 -6.37
C ASP A 388 -4.55 -36.05 -5.40
N LYS A 389 -4.58 -36.46 -4.12
CA LYS A 389 -3.63 -35.94 -3.12
C LYS A 389 -2.20 -36.39 -3.48
N PRO A 390 -1.20 -35.52 -3.28
CA PRO A 390 0.19 -35.87 -3.46
C PRO A 390 0.59 -37.12 -2.68
N VAL A 391 1.40 -37.97 -3.30
CA VAL A 391 1.95 -39.17 -2.67
C VAL A 391 3.23 -38.76 -1.94
N TYR A 392 3.27 -39.07 -0.65
CA TYR A 392 4.43 -38.83 0.21
C TYR A 392 4.68 -40.07 1.06
N THR A 393 5.95 -40.42 1.23
CA THR A 393 6.36 -41.55 2.07
C THR A 393 6.84 -41.01 3.42
N PRO A 394 6.10 -41.24 4.52
CA PRO A 394 6.49 -40.78 5.86
C PRO A 394 7.86 -41.34 6.28
N LEU A 395 8.65 -40.53 6.97
CA LEU A 395 9.87 -41.01 7.61
C LEU A 395 9.54 -41.94 8.79
N ASP A 396 10.42 -42.91 9.06
CA ASP A 396 10.32 -43.72 10.26
C ASP A 396 10.68 -42.87 11.49
N THR A 397 9.66 -42.60 12.31
CA THR A 397 9.76 -41.76 13.50
C THR A 397 10.04 -42.55 14.78
N LEU A 398 10.19 -43.88 14.68
CA LEU A 398 10.48 -44.72 15.84
C LEU A 398 11.79 -44.29 16.51
N GLY A 399 11.71 -43.98 17.81
CA GLY A 399 12.86 -43.56 18.61
C GLY A 399 13.23 -42.08 18.51
N TRP A 400 12.47 -41.28 17.74
CA TRP A 400 12.62 -39.83 17.74
C TRP A 400 12.25 -39.24 19.11
N GLU A 401 12.90 -38.15 19.47
CA GLU A 401 12.54 -37.37 20.66
C GLU A 401 11.88 -36.06 20.24
N VAL A 402 10.66 -35.83 20.72
CA VAL A 402 9.88 -34.62 20.41
C VAL A 402 9.70 -33.79 21.67
N THR A 403 10.20 -32.56 21.66
CA THR A 403 10.13 -31.62 22.77
C THR A 403 9.32 -30.37 22.41
N CYS A 404 8.74 -29.73 23.41
CA CYS A 404 7.96 -28.51 23.33
C CYS A 404 8.61 -27.44 24.23
N SER A 405 8.51 -26.17 23.85
CA SER A 405 8.92 -25.04 24.71
C SER A 405 8.16 -25.04 26.04
N ASP A 406 6.92 -25.52 26.04
CA ASP A 406 6.21 -25.89 27.26
C ASP A 406 6.43 -27.39 27.54
N THR A 407 7.36 -27.66 28.46
CA THR A 407 7.79 -29.04 28.80
C THR A 407 6.66 -29.93 29.35
N VAL A 408 5.53 -29.34 29.77
CA VAL A 408 4.32 -30.08 30.14
C VAL A 408 3.82 -30.90 28.95
N TYR A 409 3.99 -30.41 27.72
CA TYR A 409 3.53 -31.02 26.48
C TYR A 409 4.64 -31.72 25.67
N ASN A 410 5.73 -32.12 26.33
CA ASN A 410 6.77 -32.94 25.69
C ASN A 410 6.26 -34.35 25.33
N GLY A 411 6.73 -34.88 24.20
CA GLY A 411 6.54 -36.28 23.81
C GLY A 411 5.06 -36.68 23.68
N TYR A 412 4.77 -37.93 24.06
CA TYR A 412 3.46 -38.58 23.91
C TYR A 412 2.50 -38.36 25.10
N LYS A 413 2.63 -37.23 25.80
CA LYS A 413 1.67 -36.84 26.84
C LYS A 413 0.34 -36.41 26.20
N ASP A 414 -0.70 -36.27 27.01
CA ASP A 414 -2.00 -35.74 26.55
C ASP A 414 -1.81 -34.40 25.83
N ASN A 415 -2.34 -34.30 24.61
CA ASN A 415 -2.16 -33.16 23.69
C ASN A 415 -0.69 -32.79 23.41
N GLY A 416 0.24 -33.71 23.65
CA GLY A 416 1.68 -33.48 23.57
C GLY A 416 2.19 -33.32 22.14
N ALA A 417 3.40 -32.76 22.01
CA ALA A 417 3.99 -32.44 20.71
C ALA A 417 4.20 -33.67 19.81
N ALA A 418 4.38 -34.87 20.36
CA ALA A 418 4.50 -36.09 19.56
C ALA A 418 3.17 -36.54 18.93
N MET A 419 2.03 -35.98 19.35
CA MET A 419 0.74 -36.23 18.69
C MET A 419 0.76 -35.79 17.21
N LEU A 420 1.65 -34.85 16.85
CA LEU A 420 1.83 -34.41 15.46
C LEU A 420 2.37 -35.50 14.54
N LEU A 421 2.97 -36.57 15.06
CA LEU A 421 3.54 -37.66 14.27
C LEU A 421 2.53 -38.75 13.88
N PHE A 422 1.25 -38.60 14.26
CA PHE A 422 0.20 -39.54 13.87
C PHE A 422 -0.46 -39.10 12.56
N ASP A 423 -0.31 -39.91 11.50
CA ASP A 423 -1.03 -39.71 10.25
C ASP A 423 -2.33 -40.53 10.22
N GLY A 424 -3.26 -40.19 11.09
CA GLY A 424 -4.52 -40.89 11.26
C GLY A 424 -4.93 -40.98 12.72
N LEU A 425 -5.81 -41.94 13.02
CA LEU A 425 -6.22 -42.21 14.40
C LEU A 425 -5.10 -42.92 15.16
N ARG A 426 -4.91 -42.54 16.42
CA ARG A 426 -4.07 -43.26 17.35
C ARG A 426 -4.85 -44.46 17.87
N HIS A 427 -4.30 -45.65 17.67
CA HIS A 427 -4.78 -46.84 18.35
C HIS A 427 -4.33 -46.84 19.81
N VAL A 428 -5.30 -46.89 20.73
CA VAL A 428 -5.08 -46.88 22.16
C VAL A 428 -5.44 -48.24 22.73
N VAL A 429 -4.53 -48.78 23.54
CA VAL A 429 -4.72 -50.04 24.29
C VAL A 429 -4.47 -49.75 25.76
N ILE A 430 -5.52 -49.90 26.58
CA ILE A 430 -5.45 -49.74 28.03
C ILE A 430 -5.70 -51.10 28.68
N ASP A 431 -4.66 -51.68 29.29
CA ASP A 431 -4.80 -52.85 30.14
C ASP A 431 -5.06 -52.39 31.58
N HIS A 432 -6.29 -52.55 32.03
CA HIS A 432 -6.73 -52.20 33.38
C HIS A 432 -6.41 -53.30 34.40
N GLY A 433 -5.80 -54.41 33.96
CA GLY A 433 -5.53 -55.60 34.74
C GLY A 433 -6.74 -56.55 34.78
N TYR A 434 -6.55 -57.70 35.43
CA TYR A 434 -7.59 -58.75 35.61
C TYR A 434 -8.21 -59.30 34.30
N GLY A 435 -7.51 -59.13 33.17
CA GLY A 435 -7.98 -59.55 31.85
C GLY A 435 -8.98 -58.59 31.20
N TRP A 436 -9.09 -57.35 31.69
CA TRP A 436 -9.87 -56.30 31.05
C TRP A 436 -8.97 -55.34 30.27
N VAL A 437 -9.02 -55.46 28.95
CA VAL A 437 -8.32 -54.59 28.00
C VAL A 437 -9.36 -53.75 27.27
N GLU A 438 -9.13 -52.45 27.22
CA GLU A 438 -9.92 -51.49 26.45
C GLU A 438 -9.11 -51.05 25.24
N GLU A 439 -9.68 -51.22 24.05
CA GLU A 439 -9.06 -50.85 22.78
C GLU A 439 -10.00 -49.92 22.01
N TYR A 440 -9.50 -48.77 21.59
CA TYR A 440 -10.23 -47.83 20.76
C TYR A 440 -9.28 -46.98 19.94
N ASP A 441 -9.77 -46.44 18.84
CA ASP A 441 -9.05 -45.48 18.02
C ASP A 441 -9.52 -44.06 18.39
N GLU A 442 -8.60 -43.15 18.63
CA GLU A 442 -8.89 -41.75 18.93
C GLU A 442 -8.17 -40.80 17.98
N GLU A 443 -8.81 -39.67 17.68
CA GLU A 443 -8.11 -38.57 17.05
C GLU A 443 -7.20 -37.90 18.07
N VAL A 444 -5.96 -37.64 17.68
CA VAL A 444 -4.99 -36.91 18.48
C VAL A 444 -4.53 -35.65 17.73
N TYR A 445 -4.15 -34.65 18.50
CA TYR A 445 -3.64 -33.39 18.01
C TYR A 445 -2.74 -32.75 19.07
N PHE A 446 -1.91 -31.80 18.64
CA PHE A 446 -1.14 -30.96 19.54
C PHE A 446 -1.97 -29.78 20.01
N GLU A 447 -2.08 -29.58 21.32
CA GLU A 447 -2.76 -28.46 21.96
C GLU A 447 -2.00 -28.08 23.25
N PRO A 448 -1.11 -27.08 23.20
CA PRO A 448 -0.38 -26.60 24.38
C PRO A 448 -1.31 -25.81 25.33
N ALA A 449 -0.79 -25.39 26.49
CA ALA A 449 -1.59 -24.67 27.47
C ALA A 449 -2.10 -23.33 26.94
N GLU A 450 -3.31 -22.94 27.38
CA GLU A 450 -3.83 -21.60 27.14
C GLU A 450 -2.94 -20.55 27.83
N THR A 451 -2.67 -19.45 27.14
CA THR A 451 -1.90 -18.33 27.68
C THR A 451 -2.70 -17.03 27.70
N VAL A 452 -2.29 -16.12 28.58
CA VAL A 452 -2.72 -14.73 28.56
C VAL A 452 -1.70 -13.94 27.75
N GLY A 453 -2.06 -13.61 26.51
CA GLY A 453 -1.19 -12.93 25.56
C GLY A 453 -0.66 -13.83 24.44
N ALA A 454 -0.33 -13.18 23.31
CA ALA A 454 0.24 -13.83 22.15
C ALA A 454 1.65 -14.36 22.46
N GLY A 455 1.99 -15.51 21.91
CA GLY A 455 3.26 -16.19 22.12
C GLY A 455 3.57 -17.19 21.03
N VAL A 456 4.83 -17.63 21.00
CA VAL A 456 5.31 -18.65 20.06
C VAL A 456 5.61 -19.93 20.82
N VAL A 457 4.95 -21.00 20.43
CA VAL A 457 5.22 -22.36 20.91
C VAL A 457 6.21 -23.00 19.96
N THR A 458 7.29 -23.55 20.50
CA THR A 458 8.33 -24.22 19.72
C THR A 458 8.24 -25.73 19.90
N VAL A 459 8.18 -26.49 18.81
CA VAL A 459 8.29 -27.96 18.84
C VAL A 459 9.59 -28.36 18.16
N THR A 460 10.39 -29.22 18.79
CA THR A 460 11.66 -29.70 18.24
C THR A 460 11.66 -31.22 18.16
N TYR A 461 11.96 -31.73 16.97
CA TYR A 461 12.14 -33.15 16.68
C TYR A 461 13.65 -33.44 16.62
N ASP A 462 14.15 -34.33 17.47
CA ASP A 462 15.47 -34.95 17.34
C ASP A 462 15.30 -36.33 16.71
N MET A 463 15.64 -36.44 15.43
CA MET A 463 15.53 -37.68 14.65
C MET A 463 16.59 -38.73 15.03
N LYS A 464 17.49 -38.39 15.96
CA LYS A 464 18.64 -39.17 16.47
C LYS A 464 19.74 -39.43 15.45
N THR A 465 19.38 -39.60 14.19
CA THR A 465 20.28 -39.78 13.06
C THR A 465 19.97 -38.74 11.99
N PRO A 466 20.97 -38.22 11.27
CA PRO A 466 20.72 -37.34 10.15
C PRO A 466 19.87 -38.03 9.07
N GLN A 467 18.82 -37.37 8.61
CA GLN A 467 17.93 -37.81 7.54
C GLN A 467 17.76 -36.70 6.52
N ILE A 468 17.49 -37.08 5.27
CA ILE A 468 17.05 -36.12 4.25
C ILE A 468 15.54 -36.00 4.38
N VAL A 469 15.05 -34.77 4.55
CA VAL A 469 13.63 -34.44 4.60
C VAL A 469 13.31 -33.69 3.32
N GLU A 470 12.35 -34.19 2.54
CA GLU A 470 12.03 -33.62 1.23
C GLU A 470 10.71 -32.85 1.25
N GLY A 471 9.88 -33.07 2.27
CA GLY A 471 8.66 -32.34 2.49
C GLY A 471 7.97 -32.68 3.80
N PHE A 472 6.76 -32.15 3.92
CA PHE A 472 5.88 -32.33 5.07
C PHE A 472 4.44 -32.48 4.63
N LYS A 473 3.75 -33.46 5.20
CA LYS A 473 2.28 -33.50 5.22
C LYS A 473 1.80 -32.84 6.50
N VAL A 474 1.12 -31.71 6.38
CA VAL A 474 0.56 -30.94 7.49
C VAL A 474 -0.95 -31.05 7.43
N GLY A 475 -1.62 -31.17 8.57
CA GLY A 475 -3.07 -31.28 8.60
C GLY A 475 -3.69 -30.71 9.86
N GLN A 476 -4.86 -30.11 9.69
CA GLN A 476 -5.69 -29.66 10.80
C GLN A 476 -6.40 -30.84 11.46
N PRO A 477 -6.76 -30.76 12.75
CA PRO A 477 -7.67 -31.73 13.37
C PRO A 477 -9.00 -31.78 12.61
N THR A 478 -9.59 -32.96 12.48
CA THR A 478 -10.92 -33.21 11.88
C THR A 478 -12.06 -32.82 12.80
N ARG A 479 -11.82 -32.73 14.11
CA ARG A 479 -12.76 -32.22 15.10
C ARG A 479 -13.33 -30.84 14.70
N ASN A 480 -14.66 -30.73 14.70
CA ASN A 480 -15.39 -29.54 14.26
C ASN A 480 -16.56 -29.18 15.20
N GLN A 481 -16.27 -28.95 16.48
CA GLN A 481 -17.24 -28.43 17.45
C GLN A 481 -17.21 -26.90 17.46
N LYS A 482 -18.27 -26.28 18.01
CA LYS A 482 -18.37 -24.82 18.09
C LYS A 482 -17.17 -24.22 18.84
N GLY A 483 -16.42 -23.35 18.16
CA GLY A 483 -15.22 -22.69 18.69
C GLY A 483 -13.91 -23.39 18.34
N ASP A 484 -13.94 -24.59 17.75
CA ASP A 484 -12.70 -25.32 17.40
C ASP A 484 -11.91 -24.62 16.29
N THR A 485 -12.58 -23.91 15.38
CA THR A 485 -11.96 -23.13 14.30
C THR A 485 -11.02 -22.04 14.81
N ASP A 486 -11.27 -21.51 16.01
CA ASP A 486 -10.47 -20.43 16.60
C ASP A 486 -9.05 -20.92 16.99
N TYR A 487 -8.88 -22.24 17.13
CA TYR A 487 -7.60 -22.86 17.48
C TYR A 487 -6.75 -23.19 16.25
N LEU A 488 -7.35 -23.30 15.07
CA LEU A 488 -6.68 -23.81 13.87
C LEU A 488 -5.61 -22.84 13.40
N LEU A 489 -4.41 -23.35 13.12
CA LEU A 489 -3.31 -22.54 12.58
C LEU A 489 -3.52 -22.25 11.09
N SER A 490 -3.01 -21.12 10.60
CA SER A 490 -2.97 -20.81 9.16
C SER A 490 -1.55 -20.58 8.64
N ASN A 491 -0.56 -20.58 9.54
CA ASN A 491 0.84 -20.49 9.21
C ASN A 491 1.68 -21.20 10.28
N LEU A 492 2.89 -21.57 9.90
CA LEU A 492 3.94 -22.06 10.78
C LEU A 492 5.30 -21.71 10.19
N LYS A 493 6.36 -21.78 11.01
CA LYS A 493 7.75 -21.71 10.53
C LYS A 493 8.49 -23.02 10.80
N ILE A 494 9.23 -23.49 9.80
CA ILE A 494 10.01 -24.73 9.81
C ILE A 494 11.49 -24.38 9.66
N GLU A 495 12.31 -24.93 10.55
CA GLU A 495 13.76 -24.77 10.54
C GLU A 495 14.44 -26.13 10.68
N PHE A 496 15.63 -26.25 10.10
CA PHE A 496 16.48 -27.42 10.18
C PHE A 496 17.75 -27.15 10.98
N SER A 497 18.32 -28.21 11.55
CA SER A 497 19.64 -28.16 12.18
C SER A 497 20.33 -29.52 12.15
N THR A 498 21.66 -29.52 12.13
CA THR A 498 22.50 -30.71 12.27
C THR A 498 22.99 -30.93 13.70
N ASP A 499 23.06 -29.85 14.51
CA ASP A 499 23.67 -29.83 15.83
C ASP A 499 22.69 -29.44 16.97
N GLY A 500 21.51 -28.92 16.63
CA GLY A 500 20.50 -28.41 17.55
C GLY A 500 20.74 -26.97 18.04
N TYR A 501 21.81 -26.32 17.59
CA TYR A 501 22.24 -24.98 17.99
C TYR A 501 22.14 -23.97 16.84
N THR A 502 22.60 -24.36 15.66
CA THR A 502 22.60 -23.54 14.45
C THR A 502 21.41 -23.96 13.58
N TRP A 503 20.57 -23.00 13.22
CA TRP A 503 19.31 -23.26 12.52
C TRP A 503 19.31 -22.59 11.16
N THR A 504 18.81 -23.30 10.16
CA THR A 504 18.59 -22.82 8.80
C THR A 504 17.13 -22.97 8.42
N ASP A 505 16.61 -22.09 7.59
CA ASP A 505 15.22 -22.15 7.14
C ASP A 505 15.00 -23.34 6.19
N ALA A 506 13.80 -23.93 6.25
CA ALA A 506 13.44 -25.10 5.44
C ALA A 506 12.91 -24.75 4.03
N ASN A 507 12.78 -23.46 3.72
CA ASN A 507 12.31 -22.95 2.43
C ASN A 507 12.85 -21.53 2.17
N TYR A 508 12.48 -20.93 1.04
CA TYR A 508 12.92 -19.60 0.62
C TYR A 508 12.26 -18.42 1.34
N THR A 509 11.15 -18.66 2.05
CA THR A 509 10.34 -17.63 2.70
C THR A 509 10.62 -17.59 4.19
N ASP A 510 11.91 -17.55 4.56
CA ASP A 510 12.40 -17.59 5.95
C ASP A 510 11.77 -18.73 6.78
N GLY A 511 11.57 -19.90 6.16
CA GLY A 511 10.97 -21.08 6.77
C GLY A 511 9.46 -20.98 7.00
N SER A 512 8.84 -19.83 6.69
CA SER A 512 7.40 -19.61 6.82
C SER A 512 6.63 -20.43 5.79
N ALA A 513 5.50 -21.01 6.18
CA ALA A 513 4.59 -21.72 5.30
C ALA A 513 3.14 -21.43 5.67
N SER A 514 2.33 -21.08 4.68
CA SER A 514 0.87 -21.01 4.81
C SER A 514 0.29 -22.41 4.76
N ILE A 515 -0.70 -22.67 5.62
CA ILE A 515 -1.42 -23.94 5.67
C ILE A 515 -2.93 -23.70 5.72
N GLY A 516 -3.68 -24.68 5.27
CA GLY A 516 -5.13 -24.72 5.40
C GLY A 516 -5.59 -24.54 6.84
N ASN A 517 -6.73 -23.90 7.06
CA ASN A 517 -7.21 -23.48 8.38
C ASN A 517 -8.62 -23.98 8.69
N THR A 518 -9.02 -25.10 8.09
CA THR A 518 -10.33 -25.73 8.32
C THR A 518 -10.22 -27.15 8.83
N PRO A 519 -11.27 -27.71 9.48
CA PRO A 519 -11.19 -29.04 10.03
C PRO A 519 -10.82 -30.10 8.99
N GLY A 520 -9.77 -30.86 9.28
CA GLY A 520 -9.26 -31.92 8.41
C GLY A 520 -8.57 -31.46 7.13
N GLU A 521 -8.40 -30.15 6.89
CA GLU A 521 -7.68 -29.65 5.72
C GLU A 521 -6.21 -30.05 5.80
N GLU A 522 -5.70 -30.56 4.68
CA GLU A 522 -4.31 -30.96 4.54
C GLU A 522 -3.56 -29.97 3.65
N THR A 523 -2.27 -29.78 3.94
CA THR A 523 -1.34 -28.99 3.13
C THR A 523 -0.05 -29.78 2.99
N TYR A 524 0.46 -29.85 1.78
CA TYR A 524 1.67 -30.57 1.44
C TYR A 524 2.76 -29.56 1.13
N LEU A 525 3.81 -29.53 1.95
CA LEU A 525 4.88 -28.56 1.86
C LEU A 525 6.13 -29.24 1.33
N LEU A 526 6.70 -28.72 0.24
CA LEU A 526 7.93 -29.24 -0.36
C LEU A 526 9.14 -28.47 0.16
N VAL A 527 10.22 -29.18 0.49
CA VAL A 527 11.53 -28.58 0.72
C VAL A 527 12.20 -28.37 -0.65
N PRO A 528 12.70 -27.17 -0.97
CA PRO A 528 13.42 -26.93 -2.23
C PRO A 528 14.59 -27.90 -2.42
N GLU A 529 14.83 -28.35 -3.64
CA GLU A 529 15.77 -29.44 -3.95
C GLU A 529 17.19 -29.14 -3.43
N GLU A 530 17.66 -27.91 -3.58
CA GLU A 530 18.95 -27.43 -3.08
C GLU A 530 19.05 -27.35 -1.54
N MET A 531 17.91 -27.34 -0.84
CA MET A 531 17.83 -27.33 0.62
C MET A 531 17.72 -28.73 1.23
N ARG A 532 17.52 -29.79 0.40
CA ARG A 532 17.40 -31.20 0.83
C ARG A 532 18.74 -31.81 1.21
N THR A 533 19.28 -31.34 2.34
CA THR A 533 20.54 -31.86 2.91
C THR A 533 20.24 -32.75 4.13
N PRO A 534 21.17 -33.66 4.52
CA PRO A 534 21.00 -34.43 5.74
C PRO A 534 20.94 -33.54 6.99
N VAL A 535 19.81 -33.56 7.69
CA VAL A 535 19.56 -32.79 8.91
C VAL A 535 19.21 -33.75 10.05
N ARG A 536 19.48 -33.39 11.29
CA ARG A 536 19.14 -34.23 12.47
C ARG A 536 17.92 -33.69 13.22
N TYR A 537 17.74 -32.37 13.20
CA TYR A 537 16.72 -31.69 13.94
C TYR A 537 15.78 -30.94 13.02
N ILE A 538 14.50 -30.97 13.37
CA ILE A 538 13.45 -30.14 12.76
C ILE A 538 12.87 -29.30 13.89
N ARG A 539 12.66 -28.01 13.66
CA ARG A 539 11.99 -27.12 14.61
C ARG A 539 10.82 -26.42 13.97
N LEU A 540 9.67 -26.52 14.64
CA LEU A 540 8.48 -25.74 14.35
C LEU A 540 8.40 -24.56 15.30
N ARG A 541 8.03 -23.41 14.75
CA ARG A 541 7.56 -22.25 15.51
C ARG A 541 6.11 -21.99 15.15
N LEU A 542 5.25 -22.07 16.16
CA LEU A 542 3.81 -22.00 16.04
C LEU A 542 3.30 -20.82 16.87
N SER A 543 2.78 -19.79 16.22
CA SER A 543 2.18 -18.65 16.91
C SER A 543 0.78 -19.03 17.41
N ASN A 544 0.52 -18.84 18.70
CA ASN A 544 -0.83 -19.03 19.23
C ASN A 544 -1.78 -17.94 18.73
N ARG A 545 -3.09 -18.20 18.82
CA ARG A 545 -4.15 -17.35 18.28
C ARG A 545 -5.15 -16.98 19.37
N PRO A 546 -5.84 -15.83 19.26
CA PRO A 546 -6.98 -15.52 20.13
C PRO A 546 -8.07 -16.58 20.02
N ILE A 547 -8.43 -17.23 21.13
CA ILE A 547 -9.48 -18.27 21.19
C ILE A 547 -10.70 -17.87 22.04
N GLY A 548 -10.67 -16.67 22.63
CA GLY A 548 -11.76 -16.18 23.47
C GLY A 548 -11.29 -15.19 24.54
N THR A 549 -12.16 -14.91 25.50
CA THR A 549 -11.87 -14.00 26.61
C THR A 549 -12.16 -14.63 27.97
N ILE A 550 -11.38 -14.24 28.98
CA ILE A 550 -11.60 -14.57 30.39
C ILE A 550 -11.36 -13.35 31.25
N SER A 551 -12.36 -12.94 32.03
CA SER A 551 -12.25 -11.78 32.92
C SER A 551 -11.70 -10.51 32.25
N SER A 552 -12.11 -10.27 30.99
CA SER A 552 -11.67 -9.16 30.11
C SER A 552 -10.25 -9.28 29.52
N LEU A 553 -9.58 -10.42 29.71
CA LEU A 553 -8.30 -10.73 29.06
C LEU A 553 -8.51 -11.68 27.89
N THR A 554 -7.83 -11.45 26.77
CA THR A 554 -7.85 -12.36 25.62
C THR A 554 -7.03 -13.61 25.93
N LYS A 555 -7.64 -14.78 25.73
CA LYS A 555 -7.00 -16.09 25.83
C LYS A 555 -6.40 -16.47 24.49
N TYR A 556 -5.25 -17.13 24.54
CA TYR A 556 -4.57 -17.61 23.35
C TYR A 556 -4.26 -19.10 23.45
N CYS A 557 -4.46 -19.82 22.35
CA CYS A 557 -4.07 -21.23 22.22
C CYS A 557 -3.89 -21.56 20.73
N LEU A 558 -3.57 -22.81 20.42
CA LEU A 558 -3.52 -23.34 19.06
C LEU A 558 -3.83 -24.83 19.04
N ARG A 559 -4.18 -25.33 17.87
CA ARG A 559 -4.21 -26.75 17.55
C ARG A 559 -3.54 -27.02 16.21
N LEU A 560 -2.88 -28.18 16.14
CA LEU A 560 -2.43 -28.76 14.89
C LEU A 560 -2.60 -30.27 14.95
N GLY A 561 -3.23 -30.86 13.93
CA GLY A 561 -3.58 -32.28 13.91
C GLY A 561 -2.37 -33.15 13.62
N LYS A 562 -1.64 -32.83 12.56
CA LYS A 562 -0.46 -33.58 12.13
C LYS A 562 0.61 -32.68 11.52
N PHE A 563 1.85 -33.12 11.65
CA PHE A 563 3.02 -32.62 10.96
C PHE A 563 3.96 -33.81 10.72
N ILE A 564 3.90 -34.37 9.51
CA ILE A 564 4.56 -35.62 9.14
C ILE A 564 5.72 -35.31 8.19
N PRO A 565 6.98 -35.41 8.64
CA PRO A 565 8.14 -35.34 7.76
C PRO A 565 8.16 -36.53 6.80
N CYS A 566 8.45 -36.26 5.53
CA CYS A 566 8.36 -37.25 4.47
C CYS A 566 9.43 -37.08 3.38
N THR A 567 9.55 -38.13 2.59
CA THR A 567 10.19 -38.13 1.26
C THR A 567 9.12 -38.02 0.18
N VAL A 568 9.48 -37.46 -0.97
CA VAL A 568 8.60 -37.25 -2.12
C VAL A 568 8.96 -38.25 -3.20
N GLU A 569 7.97 -38.94 -3.76
CA GLU A 569 8.17 -39.91 -4.85
C GLU A 569 8.19 -39.27 -6.24
#